data_AF-A0A7W9ZJ86-F1
#
_entry.id   AF-A0A7W9ZJ86-F1
#
_cell.length_a   1.000
_cell.length_b   1.000
_cell.length_c   1.000
_cell.angle_alpha   90.00
_cell.angle_beta   90.00
_cell.angle_gamma   90.00
#
_symmetry.space_group_name_H-M   'P 1'
#
loop_
_entity.id
_entity.type
_entity.pdbx_description
1 polymer ?
#
loop_
_entity_poly.entity_id
_entity_poly.type
_entity_poly.pdbx_seq_one_letter_code
_entity_poly.pdbx_strand_id
1 'polypeptide(L)'
;MDSTGVSFGMMPRGPARLTRSQRGFRGQRGFVLIFVLWILAGCSLLLASYAQSAGKTTVTESLATIPLRQRELENVADFVASHMGKTTVTADSRWQAQNSISEIEYSQSNGVSAAVAQLAETLNQVGFKIEVPNSSTTTNRLSSLRQSLSEIPEGKSSSFTQEALFSIGNNQTLTIGGKVFSVTVLPVSARPNLNTLPPLALKRYLQYLGLSEIRAEALIIALRHWRGDASVAGAGVPEAVYNAAASPYKARQAVIADWSELYWLAGSSPDLVDFLRQNFSLAGTDSRVSLKENTADIIGALADLRPSEVQRAIDHLNGEKSEQILSDVIGVTAAAKFDQAVMTSAPETMPLTIQVSEKPDGGGLAQTVVYEPRSRVLSDSWAGTASPAVRMAPPDVP
;
A
#
# COMPACT_ATOMS: atom_id res chain seq x y z
N MET A 1 -49.35 -5.03 -35.63
CA MET A 1 -49.63 -3.71 -36.24
C MET A 1 -48.29 -3.01 -36.34
N ASP A 2 -47.61 -2.85 -37.47
CA ASP A 2 -47.94 -3.05 -38.89
C ASP A 2 -46.64 -3.25 -39.71
N SER A 3 -46.80 -3.95 -40.84
CA SER A 3 -46.17 -3.73 -42.17
C SER A 3 -44.65 -3.48 -42.26
N THR A 4 -43.83 -4.44 -42.69
CA THR A 4 -43.50 -4.84 -44.09
C THR A 4 -42.96 -3.74 -45.02
N GLY A 5 -41.82 -4.01 -45.68
CA GLY A 5 -41.31 -3.20 -46.79
C GLY A 5 -39.90 -3.57 -47.30
N VAL A 6 -39.70 -4.80 -47.80
CA VAL A 6 -38.52 -5.22 -48.58
C VAL A 6 -38.72 -4.81 -50.03
N SER A 7 -37.73 -4.16 -50.66
CA SER A 7 -37.75 -3.86 -52.10
C SER A 7 -36.61 -4.55 -52.84
N PHE A 8 -37.01 -5.46 -53.74
CA PHE A 8 -36.19 -6.25 -54.64
C PHE A 8 -35.92 -5.43 -55.92
N GLY A 9 -34.65 -5.17 -56.23
CA GLY A 9 -34.22 -4.53 -57.48
C GLY A 9 -33.64 -5.55 -58.46
N MET A 10 -34.40 -5.83 -59.50
CA MET A 10 -34.22 -6.89 -60.51
C MET A 10 -33.17 -6.52 -61.57
N MET A 11 -32.39 -7.52 -61.99
CA MET A 11 -31.46 -7.46 -63.13
C MET A 11 -32.16 -7.18 -64.47
N PRO A 12 -31.41 -6.68 -65.46
CA PRO A 12 -31.58 -7.12 -66.83
C PRO A 12 -30.32 -7.82 -67.38
N ARG A 13 -30.53 -9.02 -67.94
CA ARG A 13 -29.60 -9.73 -68.83
C ARG A 13 -29.62 -9.07 -70.20
N GLY A 14 -28.43 -8.85 -70.77
CA GLY A 14 -28.25 -8.54 -72.20
C GLY A 14 -27.13 -9.42 -72.78
N PRO A 15 -27.35 -10.15 -73.89
CA PRO A 15 -26.32 -10.94 -74.53
C PRO A 15 -25.64 -10.13 -75.64
N ALA A 16 -24.33 -9.88 -75.50
CA ALA A 16 -23.52 -9.34 -76.58
C ALA A 16 -22.42 -10.34 -76.94
N ARG A 17 -22.68 -11.13 -78.00
CA ARG A 17 -21.65 -11.81 -78.79
C ARG A 17 -20.74 -10.74 -79.37
N LEU A 18 -19.51 -10.64 -78.86
CA LEU A 18 -18.44 -9.94 -79.54
C LEU A 18 -17.43 -10.96 -80.06
N THR A 19 -17.31 -10.90 -81.37
CA THR A 19 -16.43 -11.67 -82.23
C THR A 19 -14.96 -11.48 -81.88
N ARG A 20 -14.30 -12.63 -81.79
CA ARG A 20 -12.87 -12.90 -81.75
C ARG A 20 -12.08 -11.97 -82.69
N SER A 21 -11.32 -11.04 -82.11
CA SER A 21 -10.18 -10.40 -82.75
C SER A 21 -8.92 -10.81 -81.99
N GLN A 22 -8.32 -11.94 -82.39
CA GLN A 22 -6.95 -12.28 -82.01
C GLN A 22 -5.99 -11.35 -82.78
N ARG A 23 -5.69 -10.18 -82.19
CA ARG A 23 -4.49 -9.41 -82.56
C ARG A 23 -3.43 -9.67 -81.49
N GLY A 24 -2.23 -10.00 -81.96
CA GLY A 24 -1.16 -10.62 -81.18
C GLY A 24 -0.74 -9.83 -79.94
N PHE A 25 -0.91 -10.45 -78.78
CA PHE A 25 -0.28 -10.06 -77.52
C PHE A 25 1.21 -10.43 -77.53
N ARG A 26 2.01 -9.74 -78.35
CA ARG A 26 3.49 -9.77 -78.23
C ARG A 26 4.04 -8.68 -77.31
N GLY A 27 3.19 -7.80 -76.76
CA GLY A 27 3.59 -6.70 -75.86
C GLY A 27 3.26 -6.87 -74.37
N GLN A 28 2.53 -7.90 -73.94
CA GLN A 28 2.05 -8.01 -72.54
C GLN A 28 2.92 -8.84 -71.59
N ARG A 29 3.97 -9.51 -72.08
CA ARG A 29 4.83 -10.36 -71.22
C ARG A 29 5.63 -9.56 -70.19
N GLY A 30 5.90 -8.27 -70.44
CA GLY A 30 6.57 -7.40 -69.47
C GLY A 30 5.69 -6.97 -68.29
N PHE A 31 4.39 -6.79 -68.53
CA PHE A 31 3.47 -6.27 -67.50
C PHE A 31 3.20 -7.29 -66.39
N VAL A 32 3.12 -8.58 -66.75
CA VAL A 32 2.92 -9.67 -65.79
C VAL A 32 4.10 -9.78 -64.82
N LEU A 33 5.33 -9.61 -65.30
CA LEU A 33 6.53 -9.65 -64.46
C LEU A 33 6.57 -8.48 -63.46
N ILE A 34 6.24 -7.28 -63.90
CA ILE A 34 6.17 -6.10 -63.02
C ILE A 34 5.12 -6.32 -61.93
N PHE A 35 3.94 -6.83 -62.30
CA PHE A 35 2.86 -7.08 -61.35
C PHE A 35 3.23 -8.13 -60.29
N VAL A 36 3.86 -9.24 -60.70
CA VAL A 36 4.33 -10.29 -59.78
C VAL A 36 5.43 -9.76 -58.85
N LEU A 37 6.33 -8.92 -59.34
CA LEU A 37 7.38 -8.29 -58.52
C LEU A 37 6.77 -7.40 -57.43
N TRP A 38 5.75 -6.61 -57.76
CA TRP A 38 5.06 -5.76 -56.78
C TRP A 38 4.30 -6.58 -55.73
N ILE A 39 3.67 -7.69 -56.12
CA ILE A 39 3.02 -8.60 -55.15
C ILE A 39 4.07 -9.21 -54.21
N LEU A 40 5.20 -9.67 -54.73
CA LEU A 40 6.28 -10.22 -53.90
C LEU A 40 6.87 -9.19 -52.95
N ALA A 41 7.07 -7.95 -53.42
CA ALA A 41 7.52 -6.84 -52.57
C ALA A 41 6.49 -6.53 -51.45
N GLY A 42 5.19 -6.49 -51.79
CA GLY A 42 4.12 -6.30 -50.82
C GLY A 42 4.05 -7.43 -49.78
N CYS A 43 4.15 -8.69 -50.22
CA CYS A 43 4.20 -9.85 -49.33
C CYS A 43 5.43 -9.84 -48.42
N SER A 44 6.60 -9.44 -48.94
CA SER A 44 7.83 -9.32 -48.15
C SER A 44 7.71 -8.22 -47.08
N LEU A 45 7.11 -7.07 -47.43
CA LEU A 45 6.87 -5.98 -46.48
C LEU A 45 5.89 -6.39 -45.37
N LEU A 46 4.82 -7.11 -45.72
CA LEU A 46 3.86 -7.66 -44.74
C LEU A 46 4.52 -8.66 -43.80
N LEU A 47 5.35 -9.57 -44.33
CA LEU A 47 6.10 -10.53 -43.50
C LEU A 47 7.11 -9.84 -42.59
N ALA A 48 7.81 -8.79 -43.07
CA ALA A 48 8.72 -8.00 -42.26
C ALA A 48 7.99 -7.24 -41.14
N SER A 49 6.82 -6.66 -41.44
CA SER A 49 5.97 -6.01 -40.44
C SER A 49 5.47 -7.01 -39.39
N TYR A 50 5.09 -8.23 -39.82
CA TYR A 50 4.64 -9.28 -38.92
C TYR A 50 5.79 -9.82 -38.05
N ALA A 51 6.99 -9.97 -38.60
CA ALA A 51 8.17 -10.37 -37.83
C ALA A 51 8.57 -9.30 -36.79
N GLN A 52 8.48 -8.01 -37.14
CA GLN A 52 8.72 -6.92 -36.19
C GLN A 52 7.66 -6.82 -35.08
N SER A 53 6.41 -7.20 -35.36
CA SER A 53 5.37 -7.27 -34.32
C SER A 53 5.45 -8.54 -33.48
N ALA A 54 5.86 -9.67 -34.07
CA ALA A 54 6.09 -10.93 -33.35
C ALA A 54 7.26 -10.84 -32.34
N GLY A 55 8.25 -9.98 -32.59
CA GLY A 55 9.31 -9.66 -31.62
C GLY A 55 8.86 -8.80 -30.43
N LYS A 56 7.61 -8.32 -30.39
CA LYS A 56 7.04 -7.52 -29.29
C LYS A 56 6.15 -8.32 -28.32
N THR A 57 6.35 -9.63 -28.20
CA THR A 57 5.73 -10.46 -27.15
C THR A 57 6.17 -10.05 -25.73
N THR A 58 7.16 -9.17 -25.59
CA THR A 58 7.51 -8.50 -24.33
C THR A 58 6.34 -7.72 -23.71
N VAL A 59 5.40 -7.21 -24.52
CA VAL A 59 4.23 -6.49 -23.99
C VAL A 59 3.31 -7.43 -23.22
N THR A 60 3.04 -8.64 -23.75
CA THR A 60 2.18 -9.62 -23.06
C THR A 60 2.81 -10.14 -21.76
N GLU A 61 4.13 -10.30 -21.73
CA GLU A 61 4.84 -10.70 -20.51
C GLU A 61 4.81 -9.57 -19.47
N SER A 62 5.05 -8.32 -19.87
CA SER A 62 4.96 -7.17 -18.96
C SER A 62 3.54 -6.99 -18.39
N LEU A 63 2.50 -7.17 -19.21
CA LEU A 63 1.10 -7.04 -18.79
C LEU A 63 0.67 -8.16 -17.82
N ALA A 64 1.24 -9.37 -17.94
CA ALA A 64 0.98 -10.46 -17.00
C ALA A 64 1.78 -10.33 -15.70
N THR A 65 2.98 -9.74 -15.74
CA THR A 65 3.84 -9.63 -14.56
C THR A 65 3.29 -8.69 -13.49
N ILE A 66 2.64 -7.59 -13.87
CA ILE A 66 2.08 -6.62 -12.92
C ILE A 66 1.01 -7.24 -12.01
N PRO A 67 -0.06 -7.87 -12.51
CA PRO A 67 -1.08 -8.46 -11.65
C PRO A 67 -0.55 -9.63 -10.82
N LEU A 68 0.41 -10.40 -11.34
CA LEU A 68 1.08 -11.46 -10.58
C LEU A 68 1.86 -10.88 -9.39
N ARG A 69 2.64 -9.81 -9.60
CA ARG A 69 3.37 -9.14 -8.52
C ARG A 69 2.45 -8.48 -7.50
N GLN A 70 1.35 -7.88 -7.94
CA GLN A 70 0.32 -7.37 -7.03
C GLN A 70 -0.25 -8.50 -6.18
N ARG A 71 -0.59 -9.64 -6.79
CA ARG A 71 -1.09 -10.80 -6.04
C ARG A 71 -0.07 -11.35 -5.05
N GLU A 72 1.22 -11.34 -5.40
CA GLU A 72 2.29 -11.69 -4.46
C GLU A 72 2.32 -10.73 -3.26
N LEU A 73 2.27 -9.41 -3.49
CA LEU A 73 2.24 -8.42 -2.41
C LEU A 73 1.00 -8.54 -1.52
N GLU A 74 -0.17 -8.85 -2.10
CA GLU A 74 -1.40 -9.18 -1.35
C GLU A 74 -1.20 -10.40 -0.44
N ASN A 75 -0.66 -11.49 -0.98
CA ASN A 75 -0.41 -12.70 -0.19
C ASN A 75 0.59 -12.42 0.95
N VAL A 76 1.58 -11.55 0.74
CA VAL A 76 2.50 -11.11 1.79
C VAL A 76 1.77 -10.27 2.84
N ALA A 77 0.89 -9.35 2.44
CA ALA A 77 0.09 -8.56 3.37
C ALA A 77 -0.86 -9.46 4.20
N ASP A 78 -1.51 -10.45 3.59
CA ASP A 78 -2.32 -11.47 4.25
C ASP A 78 -1.49 -12.27 5.28
N PHE A 79 -0.28 -12.67 4.90
CA PHE A 79 0.67 -13.35 5.79
C PHE A 79 1.05 -12.46 6.98
N VAL A 80 1.38 -11.18 6.76
CA VAL A 80 1.70 -10.24 7.82
C VAL A 80 0.51 -10.07 8.77
N ALA A 81 -0.68 -9.81 8.22
CA ALA A 81 -1.90 -9.61 8.99
C ALA A 81 -2.24 -10.80 9.90
N SER A 82 -2.09 -12.03 9.39
CA SER A 82 -2.33 -13.26 10.15
C SER A 82 -1.35 -13.50 11.30
N HIS A 83 -0.19 -12.82 11.31
CA HIS A 83 0.85 -12.97 12.34
C HIS A 83 1.09 -11.72 13.21
N MET A 84 0.23 -10.70 13.08
CA MET A 84 0.27 -9.49 13.91
C MET A 84 -0.43 -9.65 15.27
N GLY A 85 -1.37 -10.59 15.36
CA GLY A 85 -2.04 -10.92 16.63
C GLY A 85 -1.30 -12.00 17.39
N LYS A 86 -1.38 -11.96 18.73
CA LYS A 86 -1.04 -13.12 19.54
C LYS A 86 -1.99 -14.26 19.19
N THR A 87 -1.49 -15.31 18.57
CA THR A 87 -2.28 -16.48 18.24
C THR A 87 -2.09 -17.53 19.31
N THR A 88 -3.18 -17.96 19.92
CA THR A 88 -3.15 -19.15 20.76
C THR A 88 -3.21 -20.35 19.83
N VAL A 89 -2.07 -21.01 19.65
CA VAL A 89 -2.01 -22.24 18.87
C VAL A 89 -2.21 -23.40 19.85
N THR A 90 -3.24 -24.20 19.61
CA THR A 90 -3.42 -25.47 20.30
C THR A 90 -2.63 -26.53 19.53
N ALA A 91 -1.46 -26.90 20.04
CA ALA A 91 -0.63 -27.94 19.46
C ALA A 91 -0.57 -29.16 20.39
N ASP A 92 -0.23 -30.31 19.82
CA ASP A 92 0.16 -31.47 20.62
C ASP A 92 1.42 -31.10 21.40
N SER A 93 1.40 -31.30 22.72
CA SER A 93 2.52 -30.99 23.60
C SER A 93 3.80 -31.76 23.20
N ARG A 94 3.64 -32.94 22.59
CA ARG A 94 4.76 -33.72 22.04
C ARG A 94 5.39 -33.04 20.83
N TRP A 95 4.57 -32.52 19.91
CA TRP A 95 5.06 -31.78 18.76
C TRP A 95 5.84 -30.54 19.21
N GLN A 96 5.35 -29.81 20.20
CA GLN A 96 6.05 -28.65 20.76
C GLN A 96 7.40 -29.02 21.37
N ALA A 97 7.43 -30.03 22.25
CA ALA A 97 8.66 -30.51 22.85
C ALA A 97 9.66 -30.99 21.80
N GLN A 98 9.20 -31.67 20.75
CA GLN A 98 10.03 -32.13 19.64
C GLN A 98 10.56 -30.99 18.78
N ASN A 99 9.77 -29.93 18.55
CA ASN A 99 10.22 -28.73 17.84
C ASN A 99 11.29 -27.99 18.65
N SER A 100 11.11 -27.83 19.97
CA SER A 100 12.14 -27.24 20.86
C SER A 100 13.43 -28.07 20.91
N ILE A 101 13.34 -29.40 20.89
CA ILE A 101 14.51 -30.29 20.77
C ILE A 101 15.23 -30.03 19.43
N SER A 102 14.46 -29.97 18.34
CA SER A 102 14.99 -29.77 16.98
C SER A 102 15.69 -28.42 16.84
N GLU A 103 15.13 -27.34 17.40
CA GLU A 103 15.76 -26.01 17.42
C GLU A 103 17.11 -26.01 18.15
N ILE A 104 17.18 -26.65 19.32
CA ILE A 104 18.42 -26.76 20.09
C ILE A 104 19.44 -27.60 19.31
N GLU A 105 19.04 -28.73 18.74
CA GLU A 105 19.92 -29.60 17.95
C GLU A 105 20.44 -28.93 16.67
N TYR A 106 19.59 -28.16 15.98
CA TYR A 106 19.99 -27.37 14.82
C TYR A 106 21.00 -26.28 15.19
N SER A 107 20.81 -25.60 16.33
CA SER A 107 21.75 -24.61 16.83
C SER A 107 23.12 -25.21 17.22
N GLN A 108 23.14 -26.47 17.67
CA GLN A 108 24.37 -27.21 17.97
C GLN A 108 25.08 -27.72 16.72
N SER A 109 24.34 -28.26 15.75
CA SER A 109 24.91 -28.92 14.57
C SER A 109 25.52 -27.96 13.56
N ASN A 110 25.01 -26.74 13.43
CA ASN A 110 25.54 -25.75 12.49
C ASN A 110 26.81 -25.03 12.94
N GLY A 111 27.45 -25.46 14.04
CA GLY A 111 28.67 -24.81 14.55
C GLY A 111 28.48 -23.36 14.99
N VAL A 112 27.23 -22.88 15.05
CA VAL A 112 26.88 -21.52 15.49
C VAL A 112 27.36 -21.31 16.92
N SER A 113 27.30 -22.33 17.78
CA SER A 113 27.82 -22.23 19.15
C SER A 113 29.33 -22.00 19.19
N ALA A 114 30.11 -22.59 18.29
CA ALA A 114 31.56 -22.40 18.23
C ALA A 114 31.92 -21.00 17.70
N ALA A 115 31.24 -20.56 16.64
CA ALA A 115 31.43 -19.21 16.08
C ALA A 115 30.98 -18.11 17.06
N VAL A 116 29.85 -18.30 17.76
CA VAL A 116 29.35 -17.37 18.79
C VAL A 116 30.25 -17.38 20.03
N ALA A 117 30.78 -18.54 20.44
CA ALA A 117 31.76 -18.61 21.52
C ALA A 117 33.05 -17.86 21.16
N GLN A 118 33.55 -18.03 19.93
CA GLN A 118 34.73 -17.32 19.45
C GLN A 118 34.48 -15.81 19.36
N LEU A 119 33.30 -15.39 18.87
CA LEU A 119 32.90 -13.99 18.81
C LEU A 119 32.79 -13.37 20.21
N ALA A 120 32.16 -14.08 21.15
CA ALA A 120 32.03 -13.64 22.52
C ALA A 120 33.39 -13.50 23.21
N GLU A 121 34.33 -14.43 22.97
CA GLU A 121 35.72 -14.32 23.44
C GLU A 121 36.38 -13.04 22.92
N THR A 122 36.28 -12.76 21.61
CA THR A 122 36.80 -11.51 21.04
C THR A 122 36.13 -10.25 21.59
N LEU A 123 34.81 -10.27 21.81
CA LEU A 123 34.08 -9.12 22.35
C LEU A 123 34.42 -8.89 23.84
N ASN A 124 34.67 -9.96 24.59
CA ASN A 124 35.11 -9.87 25.97
C ASN A 124 36.51 -9.23 26.07
N GLN A 125 37.39 -9.48 25.09
CA GLN A 125 38.70 -8.82 25.00
C GLN A 125 38.62 -7.30 24.78
N VAL A 126 37.57 -6.81 24.10
CA VAL A 126 37.30 -5.36 23.93
C VAL A 126 36.38 -4.78 25.01
N GLY A 127 36.13 -5.50 26.10
CA GLY A 127 35.37 -5.02 27.26
C GLY A 127 33.85 -5.19 27.14
N PHE A 128 33.35 -5.87 26.11
CA PHE A 128 31.95 -6.25 25.99
C PHE A 128 31.71 -7.63 26.61
N LYS A 129 31.03 -7.68 27.75
CA LYS A 129 30.58 -8.94 28.35
C LYS A 129 29.31 -9.42 27.66
N ILE A 130 29.40 -10.53 26.93
CA ILE A 130 28.26 -11.26 26.39
C ILE A 130 28.19 -12.60 27.11
N GLU A 131 27.08 -12.85 27.80
CA GLU A 131 26.82 -14.15 28.41
C GLU A 131 26.38 -15.13 27.32
N VAL A 132 27.30 -15.98 26.86
CA VAL A 132 26.96 -17.11 25.99
C VAL A 132 26.41 -18.23 26.87
N PRO A 133 25.23 -18.80 26.55
CA PRO A 133 24.72 -19.97 27.26
C PRO A 133 25.78 -21.08 27.25
N ASN A 134 26.21 -21.51 28.44
CA ASN A 134 27.20 -22.58 28.60
C ASN A 134 26.72 -23.85 27.88
N SER A 135 27.60 -24.53 27.15
CA SER A 135 27.25 -25.77 26.42
C SER A 135 26.68 -26.85 27.35
N SER A 136 27.12 -26.87 28.62
CA SER A 136 26.58 -27.75 29.66
C SER A 136 25.12 -27.43 30.02
N THR A 137 24.72 -26.16 30.14
CA THR A 137 23.32 -25.79 30.37
C THR A 137 22.43 -26.16 29.19
N THR A 138 22.91 -26.00 27.95
CA THR A 138 22.17 -26.42 26.76
C THR A 138 22.01 -27.94 26.68
N THR A 139 23.06 -28.70 27.02
CA THR A 139 23.01 -30.18 27.05
C THR A 139 22.06 -30.69 28.14
N ASN A 140 22.12 -30.08 29.32
CA ASN A 140 21.21 -30.41 30.42
C ASN A 140 19.75 -30.07 30.04
N ARG A 141 19.51 -28.92 29.41
CA ARG A 141 18.19 -28.53 28.90
C ARG A 141 17.67 -29.49 27.84
N LEU A 142 18.52 -29.93 26.90
CA LEU A 142 18.16 -30.92 25.89
C LEU A 142 17.78 -32.26 26.53
N SER A 143 18.56 -32.69 27.53
CA SER A 143 18.31 -33.93 28.27
C SER A 143 16.99 -33.86 29.04
N SER A 144 16.71 -32.75 29.71
CA SER A 144 15.43 -32.54 30.40
C SER A 144 14.24 -32.48 29.44
N LEU A 145 14.41 -31.90 28.24
CA LEU A 145 13.35 -31.84 27.23
C LEU A 145 13.06 -33.23 26.63
N ARG A 146 14.09 -34.05 26.39
CA ARG A 146 13.90 -35.44 25.93
C ARG A 146 13.24 -36.30 26.99
N GLN A 147 13.60 -36.11 28.26
CA GLN A 147 12.95 -36.79 29.36
C GLN A 147 11.48 -36.35 29.48
N SER A 148 11.19 -35.05 29.48
CA SER A 148 9.82 -34.56 29.55
C SER A 148 8.97 -35.02 28.36
N LEU A 149 9.54 -35.11 27.16
CA LEU A 149 8.86 -35.65 25.97
C LEU A 149 8.35 -37.08 26.20
N SER A 150 9.11 -37.92 26.91
CA SER A 150 8.71 -39.30 27.23
C SER A 150 7.57 -39.40 28.26
N GLU A 151 7.38 -38.35 29.05
CA GLU A 151 6.38 -38.27 30.11
C GLU A 151 5.06 -37.63 29.64
N ILE A 152 5.03 -36.99 28.46
CA ILE A 152 3.83 -36.36 27.90
C ILE A 152 2.85 -37.45 27.39
N PRO A 153 1.63 -37.57 27.97
CA PRO A 153 0.61 -38.50 27.49
C PRO A 153 0.18 -38.20 26.04
N GLU A 154 -0.17 -39.23 25.26
CA GLU A 154 -0.71 -39.02 23.91
C GLU A 154 -2.00 -38.20 23.98
N GLY A 155 -2.18 -37.26 23.04
CA GLY A 155 -3.40 -36.47 22.93
C GLY A 155 -3.55 -35.32 23.93
N LYS A 156 -2.53 -35.03 24.75
CA LYS A 156 -2.54 -33.84 25.61
C LYS A 156 -2.19 -32.60 24.79
N SER A 157 -3.20 -31.81 24.46
CA SER A 157 -2.99 -30.51 23.83
C SER A 157 -2.50 -29.48 24.85
N SER A 158 -1.54 -28.66 24.44
CA SER A 158 -1.17 -27.44 25.15
C SER A 158 -1.50 -26.25 24.28
N SER A 159 -2.05 -25.22 24.90
CA SER A 159 -2.27 -23.93 24.27
C SER A 159 -1.07 -23.07 24.60
N PHE A 160 -0.36 -22.60 23.60
CA PHE A 160 0.69 -21.61 23.78
C PHE A 160 0.36 -20.35 22.99
N THR A 161 0.75 -19.22 23.55
CA THR A 161 0.62 -17.93 22.89
C THR A 161 1.86 -17.73 22.03
N GLN A 162 1.69 -17.76 20.72
CA GLN A 162 2.72 -17.32 19.80
C GLN A 162 2.77 -15.79 19.88
N GLU A 163 3.95 -15.24 20.14
CA GLU A 163 4.16 -13.79 20.08
C GLU A 163 3.98 -13.30 18.64
N ALA A 164 3.50 -12.07 18.51
CA ALA A 164 3.31 -11.45 17.19
C ALA A 164 4.66 -11.36 16.46
N LEU A 165 4.72 -11.86 15.23
CA LEU A 165 5.94 -11.76 14.41
C LEU A 165 6.19 -10.31 13.99
N PHE A 166 5.11 -9.57 13.74
CA PHE A 166 5.13 -8.20 13.27
C PHE A 166 4.63 -7.26 14.37
N SER A 167 5.40 -6.21 14.64
CA SER A 167 5.07 -5.18 15.61
C SER A 167 4.91 -3.82 14.93
N ILE A 168 4.06 -2.97 15.52
CA ILE A 168 3.81 -1.62 15.03
C ILE A 168 5.08 -0.77 15.16
N GLY A 169 5.38 0.04 14.14
CA GLY A 169 6.47 1.03 14.13
C GLY A 169 7.82 0.50 13.64
N ASN A 170 7.95 -0.81 13.43
CA ASN A 170 9.21 -1.41 12.95
C ASN A 170 9.13 -1.75 11.46
N ASN A 171 10.12 -1.32 10.69
CA ASN A 171 10.34 -1.84 9.35
C ASN A 171 11.05 -3.19 9.45
N GLN A 172 10.42 -4.24 8.93
CA GLN A 172 10.92 -5.61 8.98
C GLN A 172 11.15 -6.13 7.56
N THR A 173 12.23 -6.89 7.36
CA THR A 173 12.50 -7.54 6.09
C THR A 173 12.03 -8.99 6.12
N LEU A 174 11.26 -9.41 5.12
CA LEU A 174 10.73 -10.77 4.98
C LEU A 174 11.26 -11.42 3.70
N THR A 175 11.84 -12.61 3.79
CA THR A 175 12.32 -13.34 2.60
C THR A 175 11.37 -14.48 2.26
N ILE A 176 10.70 -14.41 1.10
CA ILE A 176 9.79 -15.45 0.61
C ILE A 176 10.19 -15.82 -0.82
N GLY A 177 10.43 -17.12 -1.06
CA GLY A 177 10.79 -17.60 -2.40
C GLY A 177 12.06 -16.97 -2.98
N GLY A 178 13.02 -16.57 -2.11
CA GLY A 178 14.25 -15.88 -2.51
C GLY A 178 14.09 -14.39 -2.82
N LYS A 179 12.88 -13.83 -2.74
CA LYS A 179 12.61 -12.39 -2.82
C LYS A 179 12.59 -11.78 -1.42
N VAL A 180 13.15 -10.58 -1.26
CA VAL A 180 13.16 -9.83 0.00
C VAL A 180 12.11 -8.73 -0.08
N PHE A 181 11.20 -8.70 0.88
CA PHE A 181 10.16 -7.69 1.02
C PHE A 181 10.44 -6.81 2.23
N SER A 182 10.19 -5.50 2.12
CA SER A 182 10.16 -4.59 3.26
C SER A 182 8.71 -4.44 3.72
N VAL A 183 8.46 -4.72 4.99
CA VAL A 183 7.15 -4.67 5.63
C VAL A 183 7.19 -3.63 6.73
N THR A 184 6.33 -2.62 6.61
CA THR A 184 6.12 -1.61 7.65
C THR A 184 4.68 -1.67 8.12
N VAL A 185 4.50 -1.83 9.43
CA VAL A 185 3.19 -1.84 10.07
C VAL A 185 3.04 -0.55 10.87
N LEU A 186 2.06 0.28 10.52
CA LEU A 186 1.79 1.56 11.16
C LEU A 186 0.35 1.59 11.69
N PRO A 187 0.04 2.33 12.76
CA PRO A 187 -1.35 2.60 13.07
C PRO A 187 -1.97 3.49 11.97
N VAL A 188 -3.27 3.36 11.70
CA VAL A 188 -3.93 4.23 10.71
C VAL A 188 -3.85 5.72 11.09
N SER A 189 -3.73 6.02 12.38
CA SER A 189 -3.45 7.36 12.92
C SER A 189 -2.04 7.88 12.63
N ALA A 190 -1.16 7.09 12.01
CA ALA A 190 0.11 7.60 11.49
C ALA A 190 -0.11 8.70 10.44
N ARG A 191 -1.29 8.73 9.80
CA ARG A 191 -1.73 9.81 8.90
C ARG A 191 -3.06 10.38 9.38
N PRO A 192 -3.32 11.68 9.17
CA PRO A 192 -4.62 12.25 9.48
C PRO A 192 -5.72 11.63 8.61
N ASN A 193 -6.88 11.40 9.22
CA ASN A 193 -8.01 10.79 8.53
C ASN A 193 -8.85 11.86 7.81
N LEU A 194 -8.98 11.74 6.49
CA LEU A 194 -9.68 12.71 5.63
C LEU A 194 -11.19 12.82 5.94
N ASN A 195 -11.80 11.74 6.45
CA ASN A 195 -13.21 11.67 6.82
C ASN A 195 -13.52 12.28 8.19
N THR A 196 -12.54 12.44 9.07
CA THR A 196 -12.80 12.89 10.46
C THR A 196 -12.10 14.21 10.78
N LEU A 197 -11.13 14.64 9.96
CA LEU A 197 -10.36 15.83 10.22
C LEU A 197 -11.24 17.11 10.18
N PRO A 198 -11.17 17.99 11.20
CA PRO A 198 -11.90 19.25 11.19
C PRO A 198 -11.52 20.13 9.98
N PRO A 199 -12.46 20.84 9.33
CA PRO A 199 -12.19 21.60 8.11
C PRO A 199 -11.02 22.59 8.23
N LEU A 200 -10.90 23.26 9.38
CA LEU A 200 -9.82 24.22 9.61
C LEU A 200 -8.45 23.53 9.73
N ALA A 201 -8.38 22.38 10.41
CA ALA A 201 -7.16 21.58 10.50
C ALA A 201 -6.77 20.99 9.14
N LEU A 202 -7.76 20.51 8.37
CA LEU A 202 -7.56 20.04 7.00
C LEU A 202 -7.00 21.13 6.10
N LYS A 203 -7.52 22.36 6.17
CA LYS A 203 -7.00 23.51 5.40
C LYS A 203 -5.53 23.76 5.69
N ARG A 204 -5.17 23.90 6.97
CA ARG A 204 -3.78 24.15 7.39
C ARG A 204 -2.86 23.03 6.96
N TYR A 205 -3.28 21.78 7.13
CA TYR A 205 -2.46 20.63 6.76
C TYR A 205 -2.25 20.53 5.24
N LEU A 206 -3.30 20.77 4.43
CA LEU A 206 -3.15 20.84 2.97
C LEU A 206 -2.20 21.97 2.54
N GLN A 207 -2.28 23.14 3.19
CA GLN A 207 -1.36 24.26 2.93
C GLN A 207 0.08 23.92 3.32
N TYR A 208 0.28 23.25 4.46
CA TYR A 208 1.59 22.74 4.88
C TYR A 208 2.19 21.77 3.85
N LEU A 209 1.37 20.92 3.24
CA LEU A 209 1.77 20.01 2.17
C LEU A 209 1.99 20.70 0.81
N GLY A 210 1.90 22.04 0.74
CA GLY A 210 2.16 22.83 -0.45
C GLY A 210 0.95 23.12 -1.34
N LEU A 211 -0.27 22.78 -0.91
CA LEU A 211 -1.48 23.11 -1.66
C LEU A 211 -1.82 24.60 -1.47
N SER A 212 -2.02 25.34 -2.56
CA SER A 212 -2.44 26.75 -2.48
C SER A 212 -3.75 26.89 -1.70
N GLU A 213 -3.91 27.99 -0.97
CA GLU A 213 -5.11 28.26 -0.14
C GLU A 213 -6.43 28.05 -0.91
N ILE A 214 -6.55 28.62 -2.11
CA ILE A 214 -7.76 28.52 -2.95
C ILE A 214 -8.08 27.06 -3.29
N ARG A 215 -7.06 26.26 -3.64
CA ARG A 215 -7.25 24.83 -3.94
C ARG A 215 -7.61 24.02 -2.69
N ALA A 216 -6.99 24.32 -1.55
CA ALA A 216 -7.31 23.66 -0.29
C ALA A 216 -8.77 23.94 0.12
N GLU A 217 -9.23 25.19 0.03
CA GLU A 217 -10.62 25.56 0.30
C GLU A 217 -11.61 24.89 -0.65
N ALA A 218 -11.33 24.91 -1.96
CA ALA A 218 -12.17 24.26 -2.95
C ALA A 218 -12.32 22.75 -2.68
N LEU A 219 -11.22 22.07 -2.35
CA LEU A 219 -11.23 20.66 -1.99
C LEU A 219 -12.06 20.39 -0.72
N ILE A 220 -11.91 21.21 0.32
CA ILE A 220 -12.68 21.08 1.57
C ILE A 220 -14.18 21.26 1.32
N ILE A 221 -14.56 22.24 0.49
CA ILE A 221 -15.96 22.45 0.10
C ILE A 221 -16.49 21.22 -0.65
N ALA A 222 -15.72 20.68 -1.60
CA ALA A 222 -16.10 19.48 -2.36
C ALA A 222 -16.27 18.25 -1.44
N LEU A 223 -15.32 18.03 -0.51
CA LEU A 223 -15.35 16.94 0.47
C LEU A 223 -16.57 17.02 1.39
N ARG A 224 -16.84 18.20 1.97
CA ARG A 224 -17.98 18.40 2.86
C ARG A 224 -19.31 18.16 2.15
N HIS A 225 -19.43 18.66 0.91
CA HIS A 225 -20.61 18.42 0.10
C HIS A 225 -20.76 16.94 -0.30
N TRP A 226 -19.66 16.25 -0.61
CA TRP A 226 -19.68 14.81 -0.88
C TRP A 226 -20.22 14.03 0.31
N ARG A 227 -19.78 14.40 1.52
CA ARG A 227 -20.14 13.76 2.78
C ARG A 227 -21.53 14.11 3.30
N GLY A 228 -22.12 15.17 2.79
CA GLY A 228 -23.40 15.69 3.30
C GLY A 228 -23.26 16.38 4.66
N ASP A 229 -22.07 16.86 5.00
CA ASP A 229 -21.89 17.71 6.18
C ASP A 229 -22.77 18.95 6.00
N ALA A 230 -23.47 19.39 7.07
CA ALA A 230 -24.42 20.49 7.03
C ALA A 230 -23.89 21.64 6.15
N SER A 231 -24.64 21.95 5.09
CA SER A 231 -24.22 22.89 4.06
C SER A 231 -23.85 24.21 4.70
N VAL A 232 -22.64 24.72 4.43
CA VAL A 232 -22.38 26.13 4.67
C VAL A 232 -23.28 26.88 3.70
N ALA A 233 -24.32 27.53 4.22
CA ALA A 233 -25.20 28.37 3.41
C ALA A 233 -24.33 29.33 2.59
N GLY A 234 -24.42 29.24 1.26
CA GLY A 234 -23.66 30.10 0.33
C GLY A 234 -22.44 29.45 -0.36
N ALA A 235 -22.01 28.24 -0.01
CA ALA A 235 -20.94 27.53 -0.75
C ALA A 235 -21.45 26.85 -2.04
N GLY A 236 -22.46 27.44 -2.70
CA GLY A 236 -23.40 26.86 -3.66
C GLY A 236 -22.87 26.44 -5.04
N VAL A 237 -21.68 25.85 -5.10
CA VAL A 237 -21.04 25.45 -6.37
C VAL A 237 -21.06 23.93 -6.62
N PRO A 238 -20.89 23.02 -5.63
CA PRO A 238 -20.65 21.61 -5.95
C PRO A 238 -21.81 20.89 -6.64
N GLU A 239 -23.05 21.11 -6.21
CA GLU A 239 -24.20 20.41 -6.80
C GLU A 239 -24.42 20.75 -8.29
N ALA A 240 -24.23 22.02 -8.65
CA ALA A 240 -24.28 22.45 -10.05
C ALA A 240 -23.19 21.78 -10.89
N VAL A 241 -21.97 21.60 -10.34
CA VAL A 241 -20.88 20.89 -11.02
C VAL A 241 -21.25 19.43 -11.27
N TYR A 242 -21.81 18.73 -10.27
CA TYR A 242 -22.19 17.33 -10.43
C TYR A 242 -23.34 17.13 -11.42
N ASN A 243 -24.31 18.04 -11.44
CA ASN A 243 -25.41 18.03 -12.40
C ASN A 243 -24.98 18.42 -13.83
N ALA A 244 -23.90 19.21 -13.97
CA ALA A 244 -23.36 19.64 -15.26
C ALA A 244 -22.34 18.65 -15.87
N ALA A 245 -21.97 17.58 -15.15
CA ALA A 245 -21.08 16.55 -15.68
C ALA A 245 -21.70 15.84 -16.91
N ALA A 246 -20.85 15.30 -17.78
CA ALA A 246 -21.29 14.60 -19.00
C ALA A 246 -22.28 13.44 -18.70
N SER A 247 -22.14 12.83 -17.53
CA SER A 247 -23.14 11.94 -16.93
C SER A 247 -23.48 12.51 -15.55
N PRO A 248 -24.63 13.18 -15.39
CA PRO A 248 -25.01 13.76 -14.11
C PRO A 248 -25.04 12.72 -13.00
N TYR A 249 -24.49 13.08 -11.83
CA TYR A 249 -24.48 12.23 -10.65
C TYR A 249 -24.76 13.05 -9.39
N LYS A 250 -25.04 12.36 -8.29
CA LYS A 250 -25.26 12.98 -6.98
C LYS A 250 -24.08 12.69 -6.06
N ALA A 251 -23.76 13.65 -5.21
CA ALA A 251 -22.87 13.43 -4.07
C ALA A 251 -23.42 12.29 -3.19
N ARG A 252 -22.52 11.45 -2.66
CA ARG A 252 -22.91 10.25 -1.91
C ARG A 252 -23.67 10.54 -0.61
N GLN A 253 -23.44 11.69 0.02
CA GLN A 253 -23.96 12.05 1.34
C GLN A 253 -23.52 11.07 2.44
N ALA A 254 -22.27 10.57 2.34
CA ALA A 254 -21.67 9.67 3.31
C ALA A 254 -20.15 9.87 3.37
N VAL A 255 -19.50 9.34 4.41
CA VAL A 255 -18.03 9.26 4.48
C VAL A 255 -17.48 8.57 3.23
N ILE A 256 -16.29 8.97 2.81
CA ILE A 256 -15.58 8.37 1.68
C ILE A 256 -15.17 6.97 2.10
N ALA A 257 -15.71 5.95 1.43
CA ALA A 257 -15.38 4.56 1.75
C ALA A 257 -14.14 4.10 1.00
N ASP A 258 -13.95 4.56 -0.24
CA ASP A 258 -12.83 4.14 -1.07
C ASP A 258 -12.14 5.33 -1.77
N TRP A 259 -10.84 5.18 -2.04
CA TRP A 259 -10.05 6.20 -2.74
C TRP A 259 -10.58 6.52 -4.14
N SER A 260 -11.29 5.59 -4.80
CA SER A 260 -11.89 5.83 -6.11
C SER A 260 -13.01 6.88 -6.07
N GLU A 261 -13.66 7.09 -4.93
CA GLU A 261 -14.70 8.12 -4.79
C GLU A 261 -14.14 9.53 -4.94
N LEU A 262 -12.86 9.73 -4.62
CA LEU A 262 -12.22 11.03 -4.75
C LEU A 262 -12.15 11.50 -6.21
N TYR A 263 -12.20 10.60 -7.19
CA TYR A 263 -12.26 10.98 -8.62
C TYR A 263 -13.58 11.65 -9.00
N TRP A 264 -14.63 11.47 -8.20
CA TRP A 264 -15.94 12.08 -8.44
C TRP A 264 -16.09 13.44 -7.76
N LEU A 265 -15.09 13.90 -7.01
CA LEU A 265 -15.10 15.23 -6.42
C LEU A 265 -14.90 16.32 -7.48
N ALA A 266 -15.60 17.43 -7.31
CA ALA A 266 -15.42 18.60 -8.17
C ALA A 266 -13.97 19.10 -8.11
N GLY A 267 -13.32 19.21 -9.27
CA GLY A 267 -11.92 19.66 -9.37
C GLY A 267 -10.87 18.59 -9.05
N SER A 268 -11.26 17.32 -8.94
CA SER A 268 -10.33 16.22 -8.72
C SER A 268 -9.47 15.92 -9.96
N SER A 269 -8.23 15.51 -9.73
CA SER A 269 -7.30 15.00 -10.74
C SER A 269 -6.59 13.75 -10.23
N PRO A 270 -6.06 12.87 -11.10
CA PRO A 270 -5.28 11.71 -10.66
C PRO A 270 -4.14 12.07 -9.71
N ASP A 271 -3.39 13.13 -10.04
CA ASP A 271 -2.29 13.63 -9.19
C ASP A 271 -2.77 14.06 -7.81
N LEU A 272 -3.95 14.71 -7.72
CA LEU A 272 -4.53 15.10 -6.45
C LEU A 272 -4.97 13.88 -5.63
N VAL A 273 -5.58 12.87 -6.27
CA VAL A 273 -5.98 11.64 -5.58
C VAL A 273 -4.76 10.89 -5.05
N ASP A 274 -3.70 10.78 -5.84
CA ASP A 274 -2.45 10.15 -5.41
C ASP A 274 -1.77 10.96 -4.30
N PHE A 275 -1.78 12.29 -4.38
CA PHE A 275 -1.33 13.18 -3.32
C PHE A 275 -2.11 12.96 -2.02
N LEU A 276 -3.44 12.88 -2.07
CA LEU A 276 -4.27 12.63 -0.89
C LEU A 276 -4.01 11.23 -0.33
N ARG A 277 -3.86 10.22 -1.19
CA ARG A 277 -3.56 8.83 -0.78
C ARG A 277 -2.24 8.69 -0.04
N GLN A 278 -1.24 9.48 -0.44
CA GLN A 278 0.08 9.46 0.19
C GLN A 278 0.10 10.14 1.57
N ASN A 279 -0.79 11.10 1.81
CA ASN A 279 -0.73 11.97 2.99
C ASN A 279 -1.88 11.76 4.00
N PHE A 280 -2.95 11.05 3.61
CA PHE A 280 -4.13 10.84 4.45
C PHE A 280 -4.47 9.36 4.60
N SER A 281 -5.33 9.07 5.58
CA SER A 281 -6.06 7.81 5.70
C SER A 281 -7.56 8.04 5.48
N LEU A 282 -8.28 7.00 5.05
CA LEU A 282 -9.75 7.00 5.02
C LEU A 282 -10.34 6.20 6.20
N ALA A 283 -9.55 5.28 6.76
CA ALA A 283 -9.96 4.35 7.79
C ALA A 283 -9.88 4.92 9.21
N GLY A 284 -10.66 4.35 10.13
CA GLY A 284 -10.76 4.77 11.52
C GLY A 284 -11.77 5.89 11.75
N THR A 285 -11.99 6.23 13.02
CA THR A 285 -12.99 7.22 13.45
C THR A 285 -12.39 8.38 14.24
N ASP A 286 -11.10 8.29 14.59
CA ASP A 286 -10.39 9.34 15.31
C ASP A 286 -9.85 10.37 14.32
N SER A 287 -9.86 11.64 14.70
CA SER A 287 -9.26 12.74 13.91
C SER A 287 -7.82 13.04 14.34
N ARG A 288 -7.37 12.45 15.45
CA ARG A 288 -6.05 12.67 16.03
C ARG A 288 -4.99 11.81 15.35
N VAL A 289 -3.78 12.35 15.25
CA VAL A 289 -2.60 11.66 14.72
C VAL A 289 -1.74 11.07 15.84
N SER A 290 -1.07 9.96 15.56
CA SER A 290 -0.15 9.31 16.50
C SER A 290 1.07 10.20 16.74
N LEU A 291 1.36 10.47 18.02
CA LEU A 291 2.55 11.21 18.44
C LEU A 291 3.85 10.53 17.98
N LYS A 292 3.89 9.20 18.02
CA LYS A 292 5.10 8.40 17.73
C LYS A 292 5.48 8.39 16.26
N GLU A 293 4.50 8.55 15.38
CA GLU A 293 4.67 8.37 13.93
C GLU A 293 4.73 9.70 13.17
N ASN A 294 4.61 10.84 13.86
CA ASN A 294 4.51 12.16 13.24
C ASN A 294 5.57 13.12 13.78
N THR A 295 6.02 14.02 12.92
CA THR A 295 6.98 15.06 13.29
C THR A 295 6.28 16.23 13.98
N ALA A 296 7.08 17.06 14.66
CA ALA A 296 6.59 18.28 15.30
C ALA A 296 5.91 19.24 14.30
N ASP A 297 6.39 19.28 13.06
CA ASP A 297 5.84 20.14 12.00
C ASP A 297 4.44 19.69 11.56
N ILE A 298 4.25 18.38 11.35
CA ILE A 298 2.94 17.82 10.97
C ILE A 298 1.92 18.08 12.07
N ILE A 299 2.29 17.79 13.32
CA ILE A 299 1.42 18.02 14.47
C ILE A 299 1.13 19.52 14.61
N GLY A 300 2.13 20.39 14.43
CA GLY A 300 1.97 21.85 14.48
C GLY A 300 0.96 22.36 13.44
N ALA A 301 1.05 21.88 12.20
CA ALA A 301 0.12 22.22 11.12
C ALA A 301 -1.32 21.80 11.45
N LEU A 302 -1.51 20.60 11.99
CA LEU A 302 -2.84 20.10 12.36
C LEU A 302 -3.42 20.87 13.56
N ALA A 303 -2.61 21.04 14.61
CA ALA A 303 -3.00 21.61 15.90
C ALA A 303 -3.04 23.14 15.93
N ASP A 304 -2.54 23.84 14.91
CA ASP A 304 -2.34 25.31 14.94
C ASP A 304 -1.36 25.74 16.05
N LEU A 305 -0.23 25.04 16.10
CA LEU A 305 0.85 25.24 17.07
C LEU A 305 2.18 25.46 16.36
N ARG A 306 3.09 26.18 17.01
CA ARG A 306 4.46 26.33 16.49
C ARG A 306 5.23 25.02 16.67
N PRO A 307 6.12 24.63 15.74
CA PRO A 307 6.93 23.41 15.89
C PRO A 307 7.71 23.34 17.21
N SER A 308 8.17 24.48 17.75
CA SER A 308 8.86 24.55 19.03
C SER A 308 7.96 24.34 20.25
N GLU A 309 6.65 24.61 20.16
CA GLU A 309 5.68 24.25 21.19
C GLU A 309 5.45 22.75 21.17
N VAL A 310 5.26 22.18 19.98
CA VAL A 310 5.06 20.74 19.81
C VAL A 310 6.29 19.95 20.25
N GLN A 311 7.50 20.39 19.91
CA GLN A 311 8.72 19.72 20.35
C GLN A 311 8.85 19.71 21.87
N ARG A 312 8.56 20.83 22.55
CA ARG A 312 8.54 20.87 24.03
C ARG A 312 7.49 19.93 24.62
N ALA A 313 6.35 19.77 23.97
CA ALA A 313 5.33 18.79 24.37
C ALA A 313 5.83 17.35 24.19
N ILE A 314 6.48 17.03 23.06
CA ILE A 314 7.10 15.72 22.80
C ILE A 314 8.18 15.41 23.84
N ASP A 315 9.08 16.35 24.10
CA ASP A 315 10.17 16.19 25.06
C ASP A 315 9.62 15.96 26.48
N HIS A 316 8.56 16.69 26.85
CA HIS A 316 7.86 16.53 28.12
C HIS A 316 7.22 15.13 28.25
N LEU A 317 6.54 14.64 27.21
CA LEU A 317 5.88 13.33 27.21
C LEU A 317 6.87 12.15 27.14
N ASN A 318 8.05 12.35 26.54
CA ASN A 318 9.11 11.35 26.50
C ASN A 318 9.95 11.32 27.79
N GLY A 319 9.90 12.37 28.60
CA GLY A 319 10.58 12.42 29.89
C GLY A 319 9.93 11.48 30.91
N GLU A 320 10.65 10.44 31.34
CA GLU A 320 10.12 9.39 32.25
C GLU A 320 9.56 9.88 33.60
N LYS A 321 9.75 11.15 33.98
CA LYS A 321 9.38 11.68 35.31
C LYS A 321 9.04 13.18 35.30
N SER A 322 8.26 13.65 34.32
CA SER A 322 7.80 15.03 34.41
C SER A 322 6.63 15.13 35.38
N GLU A 323 6.87 15.73 36.56
CA GLU A 323 5.80 16.12 37.51
C GLU A 323 4.99 17.33 37.02
N GLN A 324 5.48 18.03 35.98
CA GLN A 324 4.80 19.16 35.39
C GLN A 324 3.59 18.69 34.58
N ILE A 325 2.56 19.52 34.50
CA ILE A 325 1.42 19.26 33.61
C ILE A 325 1.77 19.87 32.25
N LEU A 326 1.34 19.25 31.14
CA LEU A 326 1.60 19.76 29.79
C LEU A 326 1.22 21.25 29.61
N SER A 327 0.14 21.70 30.28
CA SER A 327 -0.29 23.09 30.31
C SER A 327 0.75 24.06 30.88
N ASP A 328 1.62 23.60 31.76
CA ASP A 328 2.69 24.42 32.36
C ASP A 328 3.85 24.61 31.38
N VAL A 329 4.05 23.65 30.46
CA VAL A 329 5.15 23.65 29.49
C VAL A 329 4.84 24.51 28.28
N ILE A 330 3.64 24.35 27.71
CA ILE A 330 3.25 24.99 26.44
C ILE A 330 2.10 26.00 26.58
N GLY A 331 1.51 26.12 27.77
CA GLY A 331 0.35 26.96 28.03
C GLY A 331 -0.98 26.21 27.86
N VAL A 332 -2.00 26.60 28.62
CA VAL A 332 -3.32 25.94 28.67
C VAL A 332 -3.97 25.84 27.28
N THR A 333 -3.98 26.93 26.51
CA THR A 333 -4.59 26.94 25.17
C THR A 333 -3.85 26.04 24.19
N ALA A 334 -2.51 26.01 24.26
CA ALA A 334 -1.71 25.17 23.38
C ALA A 334 -1.86 23.68 23.74
N ALA A 335 -1.88 23.35 25.03
CA ALA A 335 -2.14 22.00 25.52
C ALA A 335 -3.51 21.49 25.05
N ALA A 336 -4.56 22.30 25.16
CA ALA A 336 -5.89 21.91 24.67
C ALA A 336 -5.93 21.66 23.16
N LYS A 337 -5.24 22.47 22.35
CA LYS A 337 -5.09 22.26 20.90
C LYS A 337 -4.28 20.99 20.59
N PHE A 338 -3.22 20.74 21.34
CA PHE A 338 -2.39 19.54 21.22
C PHE A 338 -3.21 18.28 21.50
N ASP A 339 -3.94 18.22 22.61
CA ASP A 339 -4.77 17.08 23.00
C ASP A 339 -5.89 16.79 22.00
N GLN A 340 -6.42 17.83 21.33
CA GLN A 340 -7.42 17.70 20.28
C GLN A 340 -6.86 17.13 18.97
N ALA A 341 -5.55 17.26 18.72
CA ALA A 341 -4.91 16.86 17.46
C ALA A 341 -4.05 15.59 17.60
N VAL A 342 -3.61 15.25 18.81
CA VAL A 342 -2.59 14.23 19.05
C VAL A 342 -3.13 13.10 19.90
N MET A 343 -2.77 11.88 19.50
CA MET A 343 -2.96 10.67 20.27
C MET A 343 -1.61 10.18 20.80
N THR A 344 -1.45 10.16 22.12
CA THR A 344 -0.19 9.79 22.78
C THR A 344 0.07 8.28 22.75
N SER A 345 -1.00 7.46 22.74
CA SER A 345 -0.94 6.01 22.56
C SER A 345 -2.05 5.53 21.64
N ALA A 346 -1.69 4.76 20.62
CA ALA A 346 -2.68 4.10 19.77
C ALA A 346 -3.33 2.93 20.54
N PRO A 347 -4.67 2.84 20.59
CA PRO A 347 -5.32 1.68 21.18
C PRO A 347 -4.99 0.44 20.35
N GLU A 348 -4.79 -0.70 21.00
CA GLU A 348 -4.46 -1.98 20.33
C GLU A 348 -5.52 -2.42 19.30
N THR A 349 -6.74 -1.93 19.44
CA THR A 349 -7.84 -2.21 18.51
C THR A 349 -7.95 -1.21 17.37
N MET A 350 -7.03 -0.27 17.22
CA MET A 350 -7.05 0.67 16.10
C MET A 350 -6.73 -0.06 14.80
N PRO A 351 -7.38 0.30 13.68
CA PRO A 351 -6.99 -0.17 12.36
C PRO A 351 -5.50 0.11 12.10
N LEU A 352 -4.85 -0.80 11.40
CA LEU A 352 -3.43 -0.76 11.09
C LEU A 352 -3.24 -0.65 9.58
N THR A 353 -2.19 0.03 9.16
CA THR A 353 -1.76 0.13 7.77
C THR A 353 -0.56 -0.77 7.58
N ILE A 354 -0.68 -1.76 6.70
CA ILE A 354 0.41 -2.66 6.32
C ILE A 354 0.93 -2.20 4.98
N GLN A 355 2.19 -1.77 4.95
CA GLN A 355 2.90 -1.40 3.73
C GLN A 355 3.91 -2.50 3.40
N VAL A 356 3.77 -3.10 2.22
CA VAL A 356 4.67 -4.13 1.70
C VAL A 356 5.33 -3.59 0.45
N SER A 357 6.65 -3.68 0.34
CA SER A 357 7.38 -3.30 -0.87
C SER A 357 8.40 -4.36 -1.27
N GLU A 358 8.55 -4.59 -2.58
CA GLU A 358 9.49 -5.59 -3.14
C GLU A 358 10.96 -5.16 -2.99
N LYS A 359 11.22 -3.85 -2.82
CA LYS A 359 12.57 -3.36 -2.59
C LYS A 359 12.65 -2.50 -1.34
N PRO A 360 13.62 -2.77 -0.45
CA PRO A 360 13.79 -1.99 0.78
C PRO A 360 14.22 -0.54 0.52
N ASP A 361 14.73 -0.22 -0.68
CA ASP A 361 15.15 1.14 -1.08
C ASP A 361 14.01 1.99 -1.67
N GLY A 362 12.78 1.47 -1.74
CA GLY A 362 11.62 2.19 -2.28
C GLY A 362 11.56 2.24 -3.81
N GLY A 363 12.47 1.59 -4.55
CA GLY A 363 12.46 1.58 -6.03
C GLY A 363 11.56 0.52 -6.67
N GLY A 364 10.51 0.06 -5.97
CA GLY A 364 9.69 -1.10 -6.36
C GLY A 364 8.19 -0.87 -6.25
N LEU A 365 7.41 -1.86 -6.71
CA LEU A 365 5.98 -1.92 -6.43
C LEU A 365 5.79 -2.02 -4.91
N ALA A 366 4.88 -1.18 -4.40
CA ALA A 366 4.43 -1.22 -3.04
C ALA A 366 2.93 -1.43 -2.99
N GLN A 367 2.51 -2.23 -2.03
CA GLN A 367 1.12 -2.44 -1.70
C GLN A 367 0.89 -1.88 -0.31
N THR A 368 -0.17 -1.11 -0.16
CA THR A 368 -0.66 -0.74 1.16
C THR A 368 -2.06 -1.30 1.34
N VAL A 369 -2.30 -1.87 2.52
CA VAL A 369 -3.59 -2.46 2.88
C VAL A 369 -3.94 -2.00 4.29
N VAL A 370 -5.21 -1.76 4.55
CA VAL A 370 -5.72 -1.49 5.89
C VAL A 370 -6.16 -2.81 6.52
N TYR A 371 -5.67 -3.09 7.73
CA TYR A 371 -6.03 -4.25 8.53
C TYR A 371 -6.85 -3.82 9.74
N GLU A 372 -8.02 -4.40 9.91
CA GLU A 372 -8.87 -4.20 11.10
C GLU A 372 -8.63 -5.33 12.11
N PRO A 373 -7.94 -5.09 13.24
CA PRO A 373 -7.56 -6.16 14.17
C PRO A 373 -8.76 -6.90 14.77
N ARG A 374 -9.91 -6.22 14.93
CA ARG A 374 -11.11 -6.81 15.54
C ARG A 374 -11.78 -7.84 14.63
N SER A 375 -11.95 -7.50 13.35
CA SER A 375 -12.60 -8.38 12.37
C SER A 375 -11.62 -9.31 11.68
N ARG A 376 -10.31 -9.04 11.79
CA ARG A 376 -9.24 -9.69 11.01
C ARG A 376 -9.47 -9.60 9.51
N VAL A 377 -10.10 -8.50 9.06
CA VAL A 377 -10.38 -8.24 7.65
C VAL A 377 -9.37 -7.24 7.12
N LEU A 378 -8.90 -7.50 5.91
CA LEU A 378 -8.14 -6.56 5.11
C LEU A 378 -9.10 -5.77 4.22
N SER A 379 -8.97 -4.45 4.24
CA SER A 379 -9.74 -3.52 3.42
C SER A 379 -8.82 -2.54 2.71
N ASP A 380 -9.36 -1.85 1.70
CA ASP A 380 -8.71 -0.77 0.96
C ASP A 380 -7.28 -1.13 0.53
N SER A 381 -7.17 -2.07 -0.40
CA SER A 381 -5.89 -2.41 -1.02
C SER A 381 -5.59 -1.46 -2.18
N TRP A 382 -4.37 -0.95 -2.21
CA TRP A 382 -3.89 -0.23 -3.40
C TRP A 382 -2.43 -0.55 -3.69
N ALA A 383 -2.12 -0.61 -4.98
CA ALA A 383 -0.76 -0.69 -5.50
C ALA A 383 -0.31 0.71 -5.91
N GLY A 384 0.91 1.07 -5.51
CA GLY A 384 1.59 2.29 -5.93
C GLY A 384 3.09 2.04 -6.08
N THR A 385 3.82 3.02 -6.60
CA THR A 385 5.26 3.05 -6.42
C THR A 385 5.56 3.38 -4.96
N ALA A 386 6.46 2.65 -4.32
CA ALA A 386 6.96 3.08 -3.01
C ALA A 386 7.49 4.51 -3.17
N SER A 387 6.83 5.49 -2.55
CA SER A 387 7.45 6.81 -2.42
C SER A 387 8.56 6.64 -1.40
N PRO A 388 9.83 7.01 -1.70
CA PRO A 388 10.78 7.27 -0.62
C PRO A 388 10.07 8.28 0.27
N ALA A 389 10.01 8.06 1.59
CA ALA A 389 9.31 8.97 2.51
C ALA A 389 9.72 10.39 2.14
N VAL A 390 8.83 11.12 1.45
CA VAL A 390 9.18 12.39 0.85
C VAL A 390 9.19 13.33 2.03
N ARG A 391 10.35 13.46 2.67
CA ARG A 391 10.71 14.69 3.36
C ARG A 391 10.72 15.72 2.23
N MET A 392 9.56 16.31 1.94
CA MET A 392 9.56 17.58 1.26
C MET A 392 10.40 18.46 2.18
N ALA A 393 11.60 18.80 1.72
CA ALA A 393 12.31 19.89 2.36
C ALA A 393 11.31 21.04 2.44
N PRO A 394 11.14 21.68 3.61
CA PRO A 394 10.24 22.82 3.71
C PRO A 394 10.57 23.76 2.54
N PRO A 395 9.57 24.29 1.82
CA PRO A 395 9.84 25.20 0.72
C PRO A 395 10.79 26.28 1.23
N ASP A 396 11.92 26.46 0.55
CA ASP A 396 12.84 27.55 0.86
C ASP A 396 12.00 28.83 0.87
N VAL A 397 11.77 29.36 2.08
CA VAL A 397 11.04 30.60 2.27
C VAL A 397 11.98 31.71 1.80
N PRO A 398 11.67 32.44 0.71
CA PRO A 398 12.51 33.54 0.25
C PRO A 398 12.54 34.71 1.24
#